data_AF-A0A0K9YN30-F1
#
_entry.id   AF-A0A0K9YN30-F1
#
_cell.length_a   1.000
_cell.length_b   1.000
_cell.length_c   1.000
_cell.angle_alpha   90.00
_cell.angle_beta   90.00
_cell.angle_gamma   90.00
#
_symmetry.space_group_name_H-M   'P 1'
#
loop_
_entity.id
_entity.type
_entity.pdbx_description
1 polymer ?
#
loop_
_entity_poly.entity_id
_entity_poly.type
_entity_poly.pdbx_seq_one_letter_code
_entity_poly.pdbx_strand_id
1 'polypeptide(L)'
;MCCKKIVIGMISSVLCMSSIVVSSPVPTVAAASSYQITYKLPPNPEKYLFLNVEMVDILNPQKPAFMRTYVQEDYLVDMDSGGSHFKTFYADNLRFMTSKKGFLWNIYHFIGILPPHYPVNMDWDELDRRIESTQSFSDEGRALREKRAELQMNAHLQPLIDAGYVKWEELDDGMATKEFIAMVLYRMFKEVRPYHGGIDLKDSEDTAVRWAVEVGLPGFNVDQKGYVYPQLPLNLKAGQEIYAQEQPYLRIFQFINLILPGKKTASGWEYYQVKLKPGMAPMLVDDVVRVNGMPMSSFDVWGVERREAEKSPLYQQAKSKIGQYSISRFPQMLAQARIDALKPRAWDWSRDLIHHPRFAKEIAAYRKNKSSKNLNAVYQAVRGYYNLNIRQDSVIVIKSVLENVK
;
A
#
# COMPACT_ATOMS: atom_id res chain seq x y z
N MET A 1 -12.79 -40.69 -70.42
CA MET A 1 -12.37 -40.16 -69.10
C MET A 1 -13.38 -39.10 -68.70
N CYS A 2 -13.96 -39.28 -67.51
CA CYS A 2 -15.32 -38.96 -67.10
C CYS A 2 -15.78 -37.53 -67.44
N CYS A 3 -16.73 -37.34 -68.37
CA CYS A 3 -18.19 -37.40 -68.19
C CYS A 3 -18.72 -36.43 -67.11
N LYS A 4 -19.30 -35.29 -67.53
CA LYS A 4 -20.78 -34.99 -67.63
C LYS A 4 -21.37 -34.63 -66.24
N LYS A 5 -22.24 -33.64 -66.01
CA LYS A 5 -23.09 -32.68 -66.75
C LYS A 5 -23.62 -31.70 -65.65
N ILE A 6 -23.63 -30.38 -65.81
CA ILE A 6 -24.68 -29.52 -66.41
C ILE A 6 -25.96 -29.36 -65.54
N VAL A 7 -26.24 -28.07 -65.21
CA VAL A 7 -27.56 -27.37 -65.07
C VAL A 7 -28.29 -27.47 -63.71
N ILE A 8 -28.29 -26.38 -62.92
CA ILE A 8 -29.28 -25.28 -62.81
C ILE A 8 -30.63 -25.75 -62.25
N GLY A 9 -30.98 -25.19 -61.08
CA GLY A 9 -32.30 -24.57 -60.89
C GLY A 9 -33.22 -25.15 -59.83
N MET A 10 -33.50 -24.28 -58.85
CA MET A 10 -34.82 -24.02 -58.24
C MET A 10 -35.33 -24.84 -57.04
N ILE A 11 -35.80 -24.04 -56.05
CA ILE A 11 -37.03 -24.21 -55.24
C ILE A 11 -36.95 -25.30 -54.15
N SER A 12 -37.53 -25.19 -52.96
CA SER A 12 -38.07 -24.16 -52.08
C SER A 12 -38.50 -24.93 -50.83
N SER A 13 -38.56 -24.27 -49.67
CA SER A 13 -39.57 -24.49 -48.62
C SER A 13 -39.58 -25.78 -47.77
N VAL A 14 -39.50 -25.53 -46.45
CA VAL A 14 -40.41 -25.99 -45.38
C VAL A 14 -40.04 -27.26 -44.59
N LEU A 15 -39.71 -26.98 -43.31
CA LEU A 15 -40.05 -27.66 -42.04
C LEU A 15 -39.97 -29.20 -41.96
N CYS A 16 -39.17 -29.75 -41.03
CA CYS A 16 -39.56 -29.98 -39.62
C CYS A 16 -38.59 -30.94 -38.88
N MET A 17 -38.42 -30.70 -37.58
CA MET A 17 -38.09 -31.67 -36.50
C MET A 17 -36.65 -32.23 -36.40
N SER A 18 -35.87 -31.54 -35.55
CA SER A 18 -35.15 -32.08 -34.38
C SER A 18 -34.62 -33.52 -34.41
N SER A 19 -33.28 -33.64 -34.41
CA SER A 19 -32.58 -34.57 -33.51
C SER A 19 -31.36 -33.87 -32.91
N ILE A 20 -31.38 -33.75 -31.58
CA ILE A 20 -30.28 -33.27 -30.76
C ILE A 20 -29.14 -34.28 -30.91
N VAL A 21 -28.07 -33.90 -31.60
CA VAL A 21 -26.81 -34.64 -31.48
C VAL A 21 -26.21 -34.26 -30.14
N VAL A 22 -26.48 -35.09 -29.14
CA VAL A 22 -25.72 -35.10 -27.89
C VAL A 22 -24.31 -35.56 -28.25
N SER A 23 -23.39 -34.61 -28.38
CA SER A 23 -21.96 -34.91 -28.46
C SER A 23 -21.49 -35.34 -27.06
N SER A 24 -21.51 -36.65 -26.81
CA SER A 24 -20.79 -37.23 -25.68
C SER A 24 -19.29 -36.91 -25.82
N PRO A 25 -18.62 -36.35 -24.81
CA PRO A 25 -17.18 -36.13 -24.87
C PRO A 25 -16.45 -37.48 -24.88
N VAL A 26 -15.64 -37.69 -25.92
CA VAL A 26 -14.65 -38.78 -25.97
C VAL A 26 -13.60 -38.49 -24.88
N PRO A 27 -13.35 -39.42 -23.93
CA PRO A 27 -12.29 -39.23 -22.95
C PRO A 27 -10.95 -39.40 -23.64
N THR A 28 -10.30 -38.29 -23.96
CA THR A 28 -8.87 -38.28 -24.26
C THR A 28 -8.13 -38.36 -22.93
N VAL A 29 -7.49 -39.50 -22.68
CA VAL A 29 -6.62 -39.71 -21.53
C VAL A 29 -5.37 -38.86 -21.75
N ALA A 30 -5.39 -37.64 -21.21
CA ALA A 30 -4.23 -36.80 -20.99
C ALA A 30 -4.10 -36.58 -19.48
N ALA A 31 -2.90 -36.80 -18.94
CA ALA A 31 -2.59 -36.78 -17.51
C ALA A 31 -3.24 -35.58 -16.79
N ALA A 32 -4.12 -35.88 -15.84
CA ALA A 32 -4.89 -34.90 -15.09
C ALA A 32 -3.97 -34.08 -14.16
N SER A 33 -3.72 -32.81 -14.49
CA SER A 33 -3.41 -31.83 -13.45
C SER A 33 -4.70 -31.59 -12.67
N SER A 34 -4.82 -32.18 -11.49
CA SER A 34 -6.05 -32.29 -10.67
C SER A 34 -6.53 -30.98 -10.02
N TYR A 35 -6.08 -29.82 -10.50
CA TYR A 35 -6.43 -28.53 -9.91
C TYR A 35 -7.64 -27.91 -10.58
N GLN A 36 -8.70 -27.72 -9.81
CA GLN A 36 -9.81 -26.86 -10.18
C GLN A 36 -9.43 -25.40 -9.89
N ILE A 37 -9.10 -24.66 -10.95
CA ILE A 37 -8.80 -23.23 -10.85
C ILE A 37 -10.09 -22.42 -11.08
N THR A 38 -10.46 -21.59 -10.13
CA THR A 38 -11.59 -20.66 -10.25
C THR A 38 -11.18 -19.26 -9.82
N TYR A 39 -11.87 -18.24 -10.32
CA TYR A 39 -11.66 -16.86 -9.88
C TYR A 39 -12.95 -16.06 -10.03
N LYS A 40 -13.08 -15.00 -9.25
CA LYS A 40 -14.17 -14.03 -9.37
C LYS A 40 -13.59 -12.63 -9.46
N LEU A 41 -13.87 -11.94 -10.57
CA LEU A 41 -13.48 -10.55 -10.72
C LEU A 41 -14.25 -9.71 -9.68
N PRO A 42 -13.56 -8.91 -8.86
CA PRO A 42 -14.20 -8.15 -7.80
C PRO A 42 -15.07 -7.03 -8.39
N PRO A 43 -16.25 -6.76 -7.80
CA PRO A 43 -17.08 -5.62 -8.23
C PRO A 43 -16.44 -4.26 -7.87
N ASN A 44 -15.62 -4.24 -6.80
CA ASN A 44 -14.85 -3.08 -6.32
C ASN A 44 -13.34 -3.40 -6.43
N PRO A 45 -12.75 -3.32 -7.63
CA PRO A 45 -11.38 -3.76 -7.86
C PRO A 45 -10.34 -2.92 -7.12
N GLU A 46 -10.63 -1.66 -6.79
CA GLU A 46 -9.72 -0.78 -6.06
C GLU A 46 -9.38 -1.30 -4.65
N LYS A 47 -10.23 -2.16 -4.06
CA LYS A 47 -9.93 -2.79 -2.77
C LYS A 47 -8.79 -3.80 -2.84
N TYR A 48 -8.51 -4.29 -4.05
CA TYR A 48 -7.44 -5.23 -4.37
C TYR A 48 -6.25 -4.52 -5.04
N LEU A 49 -6.23 -3.18 -5.01
CA LEU A 49 -5.16 -2.40 -5.61
C LEU A 49 -3.84 -2.67 -4.86
N PHE A 50 -2.92 -3.33 -5.56
CA PHE A 50 -1.56 -3.54 -5.10
C PHE A 50 -0.62 -2.68 -5.94
N LEU A 51 0.11 -1.77 -5.30
CA LEU A 51 1.08 -0.90 -5.97
C LEU A 51 2.35 -0.73 -5.14
N ASN A 52 3.46 -0.60 -5.87
CA ASN A 52 4.68 -0.01 -5.38
C ASN A 52 5.20 1.01 -6.43
N VAL A 53 6.22 1.77 -6.07
CA VAL A 53 6.79 2.79 -6.97
C VAL A 53 7.49 2.19 -8.20
N GLU A 54 7.95 0.93 -8.13
CA GLU A 54 8.63 0.26 -9.24
C GLU A 54 7.66 -0.10 -10.37
N MET A 55 6.38 -0.32 -10.05
CA MET A 55 5.32 -0.71 -10.99
C MET A 55 4.78 0.46 -11.83
N VAL A 56 5.11 1.70 -11.50
CA VAL A 56 4.51 2.89 -12.11
C VAL A 56 5.56 3.89 -12.57
N ASP A 57 5.23 4.66 -13.60
CA ASP A 57 5.92 5.89 -13.98
C ASP A 57 5.23 7.07 -13.31
N ILE A 58 5.97 7.92 -12.61
CA ILE A 58 5.48 9.20 -12.08
C ILE A 58 5.62 10.25 -13.19
N LEU A 59 4.49 10.70 -13.73
CA LEU A 59 4.45 11.60 -14.90
C LEU A 59 4.72 13.06 -14.54
N ASN A 60 4.50 13.44 -13.27
CA ASN A 60 4.75 14.78 -12.75
C ASN A 60 5.69 14.70 -11.52
N PRO A 61 6.94 14.22 -11.69
CA PRO A 61 7.85 14.03 -10.58
C PRO A 61 8.11 15.36 -9.89
N GLN A 62 8.30 15.30 -8.57
CA GLN A 62 8.69 16.45 -7.80
C GLN A 62 10.14 16.83 -8.18
N LYS A 63 10.36 18.11 -8.47
CA LYS A 63 11.72 18.61 -8.72
C LYS A 63 12.38 18.84 -7.37
N PRO A 64 13.45 18.12 -7.03
CA PRO A 64 14.11 18.35 -5.76
C PRO A 64 14.68 19.77 -5.71
N ALA A 65 14.77 20.34 -4.51
CA ALA A 65 15.57 21.53 -4.28
C ALA A 65 17.02 21.23 -4.74
N PHE A 66 17.74 22.24 -5.21
CA PHE A 66 19.16 22.07 -5.53
C PHE A 66 19.90 21.65 -4.25
N MET A 67 20.55 20.49 -4.29
CA MET A 67 21.25 19.90 -3.16
C MET A 67 22.65 19.49 -3.60
N ARG A 68 23.64 19.71 -2.72
CA ARG A 68 24.88 18.94 -2.78
C ARG A 68 24.51 17.46 -2.66
N THR A 69 25.03 16.61 -3.52
CA THR A 69 24.80 15.16 -3.43
C THR A 69 25.40 14.64 -2.13
N TYR A 70 24.55 14.24 -1.19
CA TYR A 70 24.92 13.52 0.02
C TYR A 70 23.78 12.57 0.35
N VAL A 71 23.96 11.30 0.04
CA VAL A 71 22.93 10.26 0.20
C VAL A 71 23.06 9.54 1.53
N GLN A 72 22.10 8.67 1.84
CA GLN A 72 22.12 7.89 3.06
C GLN A 72 23.38 7.02 3.16
N GLU A 73 23.86 6.48 2.05
CA GLU A 73 25.09 5.70 1.99
C GLU A 73 26.32 6.52 2.40
N ASP A 74 26.40 7.80 2.01
CA ASP A 74 27.50 8.69 2.41
C ASP A 74 27.49 8.91 3.92
N TYR A 75 26.30 9.10 4.51
CA TYR A 75 26.14 9.21 5.97
C TYR A 75 26.62 7.95 6.70
N LEU A 76 26.23 6.77 6.23
CA LEU A 76 26.62 5.53 6.88
C LEU A 76 28.13 5.25 6.76
N VAL A 77 28.74 5.60 5.63
CA VAL A 77 30.21 5.54 5.45
C VAL A 77 30.92 6.52 6.38
N ASP A 78 30.41 7.75 6.48
CA ASP A 78 31.03 8.78 7.32
C ASP A 78 30.96 8.46 8.81
N MET A 79 29.87 7.82 9.25
CA MET A 79 29.66 7.36 10.63
C MET A 79 30.32 6.01 10.94
N ASP A 80 30.93 5.33 9.96
CA ASP A 80 31.64 4.07 10.19
C ASP A 80 33.02 4.33 10.83
N SER A 81 33.10 4.01 12.12
CA SER A 81 34.31 4.14 12.91
C SER A 81 35.34 3.00 12.68
N GLY A 82 34.96 1.92 11.99
CA GLY A 82 35.73 0.68 11.92
C GLY A 82 36.11 0.16 10.53
N GLY A 83 35.72 0.84 9.44
CA GLY A 83 35.98 0.37 8.07
C GLY A 83 35.24 -0.93 7.72
N SER A 84 34.21 -1.25 8.49
CA SER A 84 33.45 -2.50 8.40
C SER A 84 32.10 -2.33 7.71
N HIS A 85 31.74 -1.09 7.33
CA HIS A 85 30.44 -0.74 6.75
C HIS A 85 30.00 -1.71 5.66
N PHE A 86 30.88 -2.13 4.76
CA PHE A 86 30.52 -3.09 3.70
C PHE A 86 30.10 -4.48 4.20
N LYS A 87 30.56 -4.91 5.39
CA LYS A 87 30.19 -6.19 6.00
C LYS A 87 28.91 -6.09 6.83
N THR A 88 28.64 -4.94 7.45
CA THR A 88 27.47 -4.70 8.32
C THR A 88 26.40 -3.82 7.68
N PHE A 89 26.58 -3.45 6.41
CA PHE A 89 25.76 -2.47 5.67
C PHE A 89 24.28 -2.65 5.93
N TYR A 90 23.78 -3.88 5.80
CA TYR A 90 22.37 -4.19 6.00
C TYR A 90 21.88 -3.83 7.41
N ALA A 91 22.63 -4.22 8.44
CA ALA A 91 22.27 -3.97 9.83
C ALA A 91 22.36 -2.48 10.19
N ASP A 92 23.42 -1.80 9.71
CA ASP A 92 23.60 -0.36 9.93
C ASP A 92 22.52 0.45 9.23
N ASN A 93 22.18 0.06 8.00
CA ASN A 93 21.10 0.63 7.21
C ASN A 93 19.75 0.46 7.91
N LEU A 94 19.41 -0.75 8.34
CA LEU A 94 18.16 -1.01 9.08
C LEU A 94 18.11 -0.21 10.39
N ARG A 95 19.21 -0.17 11.14
CA ARG A 95 19.31 0.61 12.39
C ARG A 95 19.10 2.10 12.11
N PHE A 96 19.72 2.63 11.07
CA PHE A 96 19.55 4.02 10.67
C PHE A 96 18.11 4.31 10.24
N MET A 97 17.56 3.55 9.28
CA MET A 97 16.19 3.76 8.77
C MET A 97 15.12 3.68 9.86
N THR A 98 15.37 2.91 10.92
CA THR A 98 14.45 2.74 12.06
C THR A 98 14.75 3.66 13.24
N SER A 99 15.80 4.46 13.17
CA SER A 99 16.04 5.58 14.10
C SER A 99 15.13 6.76 13.78
N LYS A 100 14.89 7.65 14.75
CA LYS A 100 14.15 8.90 14.51
C LYS A 100 14.82 9.74 13.42
N LYS A 101 16.13 9.97 13.53
CA LYS A 101 16.90 10.74 12.54
C LYS A 101 16.82 10.14 11.14
N GLY A 102 16.96 8.82 10.99
CA GLY A 102 16.86 8.18 9.68
C GLY A 102 15.43 8.14 9.11
N PHE A 103 14.41 8.00 9.95
CA PHE A 103 13.02 8.19 9.49
C PHE A 103 12.78 9.61 8.98
N LEU A 104 13.24 10.63 9.72
CA LEU A 104 13.12 12.02 9.33
C LEU A 104 13.95 12.38 8.10
N TRP A 105 15.16 11.82 7.97
CA TRP A 105 15.97 11.92 6.76
C TRP A 105 15.18 11.44 5.54
N ASN A 106 14.51 10.29 5.65
CA ASN A 106 13.64 9.79 4.59
C ASN A 106 12.43 10.70 4.33
N ILE A 107 11.84 11.31 5.36
CA ILE A 107 10.77 12.31 5.21
C ILE A 107 11.26 13.54 4.45
N TYR A 108 12.44 14.08 4.78
CA TYR A 108 13.04 15.22 4.07
C TYR A 108 13.22 14.90 2.57
N HIS A 109 13.82 13.75 2.26
CA HIS A 109 14.04 13.33 0.87
C HIS A 109 12.73 13.04 0.13
N PHE A 110 11.74 12.49 0.82
CA PHE A 110 10.39 12.31 0.29
C PHE A 110 9.72 13.65 -0.05
N ILE A 111 9.84 14.66 0.81
CA ILE A 111 9.30 16.01 0.53
C ILE A 111 10.07 16.66 -0.61
N GLY A 112 11.39 16.48 -0.68
CA GLY A 112 12.25 16.81 -1.82
C GLY A 112 12.44 18.30 -2.15
N ILE A 113 11.51 19.19 -1.81
CA ILE A 113 11.55 20.62 -2.18
C ILE A 113 12.04 21.54 -1.08
N LEU A 114 12.31 21.02 0.12
CA LEU A 114 12.84 21.83 1.20
C LEU A 114 14.34 22.06 0.94
N PRO A 115 14.83 23.31 0.92
CA PRO A 115 16.26 23.55 0.80
C PRO A 115 16.97 23.13 2.09
N PRO A 116 18.18 22.56 2.01
CA PRO A 116 18.96 22.22 3.20
C PRO A 116 19.42 23.50 3.92
N HIS A 117 19.42 23.48 5.24
CA HIS A 117 19.84 24.60 6.09
C HIS A 117 21.32 24.45 6.46
N TYR A 118 22.22 24.72 5.50
CA TYR A 118 23.66 24.67 5.77
C TYR A 118 24.13 25.84 6.64
N PRO A 119 25.13 25.64 7.53
CA PRO A 119 25.72 26.73 8.28
C PRO A 119 26.38 27.78 7.35
N VAL A 120 26.12 29.06 7.61
CA VAL A 120 26.50 30.20 6.73
C VAL A 120 28.02 30.28 6.45
N ASN A 121 28.85 29.86 7.40
CA ASN A 121 30.31 29.98 7.32
C ASN A 121 31.03 28.63 7.10
N MET A 122 30.31 27.61 6.62
CA MET A 122 30.91 26.30 6.35
C MET A 122 31.56 26.27 4.97
N ASP A 123 32.90 26.12 4.93
CA ASP A 123 33.60 25.79 3.69
C ASP A 123 33.56 24.27 3.47
N TRP A 124 32.59 23.89 2.64
CA TRP A 124 32.27 22.52 2.27
C TRP A 124 33.31 21.85 1.37
N ASP A 125 34.06 22.64 0.60
CA ASP A 125 35.11 22.15 -0.30
C ASP A 125 36.41 21.93 0.49
N GLU A 126 36.68 22.81 1.45
CA GLU A 126 37.78 22.61 2.41
C GLU A 126 37.56 21.35 3.26
N LEU A 127 36.35 21.14 3.80
CA LEU A 127 36.05 19.96 4.61
C LEU A 127 36.28 18.67 3.83
N ASP A 128 35.77 18.59 2.59
CA ASP A 128 35.96 17.41 1.74
C ASP A 128 37.43 17.21 1.38
N ARG A 129 38.15 18.27 1.03
CA ARG A 129 39.60 18.20 0.74
C ARG A 129 40.39 17.68 1.93
N ARG A 130 40.05 18.13 3.15
CA ARG A 130 40.68 17.64 4.37
C ARG A 130 40.42 16.14 4.57
N ILE A 131 39.18 15.70 4.42
CA ILE A 131 38.81 14.28 4.50
C ILE A 131 39.62 13.44 3.51
N GLU A 132 39.75 13.90 2.26
CA GLU A 132 40.51 13.21 1.21
C GLU A 132 42.02 13.18 1.49
N SER A 133 42.56 14.24 2.10
CA SER A 133 43.98 14.36 2.42
C SER A 133 44.41 13.59 3.66
N THR A 134 43.47 13.24 4.54
CA THR A 134 43.73 12.55 5.80
C THR A 134 43.65 11.03 5.62
N GLN A 135 44.51 10.28 6.32
CA GLN A 135 44.49 8.81 6.26
C GLN A 135 43.12 8.27 6.72
N SER A 136 42.51 7.38 5.92
CA SER A 136 41.11 6.94 6.03
C SER A 136 40.70 6.28 7.35
N PHE A 137 41.65 5.89 8.20
CA PHE A 137 41.41 5.25 9.51
C PHE A 137 42.12 5.97 10.67
N SER A 138 42.63 7.18 10.44
CA SER A 138 43.16 8.00 11.51
C SER A 138 42.03 8.62 12.34
N ASP A 139 42.31 8.95 13.60
CA ASP A 139 41.36 9.63 14.49
C ASP A 139 40.89 10.97 13.90
N GLU A 140 41.81 11.72 13.29
CA GLU A 140 41.46 12.97 12.60
C GLU A 140 40.51 12.73 11.43
N GLY A 141 40.79 11.74 10.58
CA GLY A 141 39.94 11.42 9.43
C GLY A 141 38.55 10.99 9.86
N ARG A 142 38.45 10.20 10.94
CA ARG A 142 37.16 9.81 11.54
C ARG A 142 36.38 11.02 12.06
N ALA A 143 37.03 11.87 12.86
CA ALA A 143 36.39 13.07 13.39
C ALA A 143 35.91 14.03 12.29
N LEU A 144 36.65 14.15 11.19
CA LEU A 144 36.24 14.98 10.04
C LEU A 144 35.03 14.40 9.31
N ARG A 145 34.97 13.08 9.11
CA ARG A 145 33.81 12.40 8.51
C ARG A 145 32.58 12.47 9.40
N GLU A 146 32.71 12.17 10.69
CA GLU A 146 31.63 12.31 11.68
C GLU A 146 31.10 13.75 11.69
N LYS A 147 31.99 14.74 11.70
CA LYS A 147 31.60 16.15 11.58
C LYS A 147 30.83 16.43 10.29
N ARG A 148 31.26 15.90 9.14
CA ARG A 148 30.53 16.05 7.87
C ARG A 148 29.13 15.43 7.97
N ALA A 149 29.02 14.21 8.49
CA ALA A 149 27.75 13.52 8.67
C ALA A 149 26.79 14.27 9.58
N GLU A 150 27.25 14.80 10.72
CA GLU A 150 26.43 15.58 11.65
C GLU A 150 25.95 16.89 11.00
N LEU A 151 26.84 17.61 10.31
CA LEU A 151 26.48 18.85 9.62
C LEU A 151 25.45 18.59 8.51
N GLN A 152 25.63 17.53 7.74
CA GLN A 152 24.70 17.12 6.70
C GLN A 152 23.35 16.72 7.32
N MET A 153 23.35 15.85 8.33
CA MET A 153 22.14 15.45 9.06
C MET A 153 21.35 16.66 9.55
N ASN A 154 22.00 17.56 10.30
CA ASN A 154 21.33 18.72 10.86
C ASN A 154 20.79 19.66 9.77
N ALA A 155 21.54 19.88 8.68
CA ALA A 155 21.08 20.70 7.56
C ALA A 155 19.83 20.13 6.86
N HIS A 156 19.65 18.81 6.86
CA HIS A 156 18.48 18.15 6.26
C HIS A 156 17.31 18.02 7.24
N LEU A 157 17.57 17.93 8.55
CA LEU A 157 16.52 17.83 9.56
C LEU A 157 15.93 19.20 9.94
N GLN A 158 16.74 20.27 9.96
CA GLN A 158 16.28 21.60 10.35
C GLN A 158 15.09 22.11 9.51
N PRO A 159 15.03 21.93 8.17
CA PRO A 159 13.89 22.33 7.38
C PRO A 159 12.57 21.64 7.77
N LEU A 160 12.61 20.43 8.36
CA LEU A 160 11.42 19.75 8.87
C LEU A 160 10.89 20.40 10.15
N ILE A 161 11.78 20.98 10.96
CA ILE A 161 11.42 21.78 12.13
C ILE A 161 10.84 23.11 11.70
N ASP A 162 11.51 23.80 10.77
CA ASP A 162 11.06 25.09 10.25
C ASP A 162 9.66 24.97 9.59
N ALA A 163 9.38 23.82 8.96
CA ALA A 163 8.06 23.49 8.41
C ALA A 163 7.01 23.06 9.46
N GLY A 164 7.39 22.91 10.73
CA GLY A 164 6.51 22.52 11.84
C GLY A 164 6.12 21.04 11.85
N TYR A 165 6.81 20.18 11.10
CA TYR A 165 6.54 18.74 11.07
C TYR A 165 7.16 18.01 12.25
N VAL A 166 8.26 18.54 12.79
CA VAL A 166 9.04 17.95 13.89
C VAL A 166 9.38 19.04 14.90
N LYS A 167 9.45 18.70 16.18
CA LYS A 167 9.95 19.59 17.24
C LYS A 167 11.43 19.32 17.51
N TRP A 168 12.15 20.33 17.96
CA TRP A 168 13.58 20.20 18.26
C TRP A 168 13.87 19.09 19.28
N GLU A 169 13.03 18.95 20.30
CA GLU A 169 13.20 17.95 21.37
C GLU A 169 12.96 16.50 20.89
N GLU A 170 12.41 16.33 19.69
CA GLU A 170 12.17 15.01 19.11
C GLU A 170 13.38 14.47 18.32
N LEU A 171 14.42 15.29 18.11
CA LEU A 171 15.65 14.93 17.39
C LEU A 171 16.69 14.23 18.28
N ASP A 172 16.30 13.14 18.92
CA ASP A 172 17.22 12.26 19.65
C ASP A 172 17.70 11.06 18.82
N ASP A 173 18.67 10.29 19.35
CA ASP A 173 19.20 9.07 18.74
C ASP A 173 18.32 7.83 19.01
N GLY A 174 17.09 8.04 19.46
CA GLY A 174 16.13 6.98 19.73
C GLY A 174 15.58 6.32 18.48
N MET A 175 14.84 5.23 18.70
CA MET A 175 14.11 4.52 17.65
C MET A 175 12.85 5.30 17.24
N ALA A 176 12.52 5.26 15.96
CA ALA A 176 11.25 5.74 15.43
C ALA A 176 10.13 4.77 15.81
N THR A 177 9.43 5.05 16.90
CA THR A 177 8.24 4.28 17.31
C THR A 177 7.05 4.57 16.41
N LYS A 178 6.02 3.71 16.45
CA LYS A 178 4.74 3.97 15.76
C LYS A 178 4.15 5.32 16.15
N GLU A 179 4.21 5.67 17.43
CA GLU A 179 3.76 6.97 17.94
C GLU A 179 4.52 8.13 17.29
N PHE A 180 5.85 8.08 17.30
CA PHE A 180 6.67 9.11 16.68
C PHE A 180 6.36 9.28 15.19
N ILE A 181 6.30 8.16 14.45
CA ILE A 181 5.96 8.15 13.02
C ILE A 181 4.57 8.76 12.81
N ALA A 182 3.58 8.37 13.61
CA ALA A 182 2.22 8.87 13.51
C ALA A 182 2.16 10.39 13.76
N MET A 183 2.84 10.88 14.79
CA MET A 183 2.88 12.32 15.12
C MET A 183 3.44 13.16 13.97
N VAL A 184 4.58 12.76 13.40
CA VAL A 184 5.21 13.46 12.28
C VAL A 184 4.28 13.47 11.07
N LEU A 185 3.76 12.30 10.68
CA LEU A 185 2.86 12.19 9.53
C LEU A 185 1.54 12.92 9.74
N TYR A 186 1.00 12.93 10.96
CA TYR A 186 -0.22 13.67 11.29
C TYR A 186 -0.01 15.18 11.13
N ARG A 187 1.11 15.73 11.63
CA ARG A 187 1.42 17.16 11.43
C ARG A 187 1.54 17.54 9.96
N MET A 188 2.09 16.63 9.14
CA MET A 188 2.18 16.83 7.69
C MET A 188 0.82 16.81 7.00
N PHE A 189 -0.02 15.81 7.31
CA PHE A 189 -1.17 15.46 6.46
C PHE A 189 -2.55 15.77 7.06
N LYS A 190 -2.67 16.18 8.33
CA LYS A 190 -3.97 16.39 9.00
C LYS A 190 -4.89 17.38 8.26
N GLU A 191 -4.35 18.37 7.57
CA GLU A 191 -5.16 19.36 6.85
C GLU A 191 -5.81 18.77 5.59
N VAL A 192 -5.15 17.81 4.93
CA VAL A 192 -5.69 17.15 3.72
C VAL A 192 -6.35 15.81 4.02
N ARG A 193 -6.05 15.22 5.17
CA ARG A 193 -6.70 14.03 5.70
C ARG A 193 -6.90 14.20 7.20
N PRO A 194 -7.96 14.90 7.65
CA PRO A 194 -8.22 15.09 9.08
C PRO A 194 -8.63 13.77 9.74
N TYR A 195 -8.49 13.69 11.06
CA TYR A 195 -9.04 12.60 11.86
C TYR A 195 -10.55 12.80 12.05
N HIS A 196 -11.34 11.74 11.87
CA HIS A 196 -12.81 11.83 11.95
C HIS A 196 -13.39 11.28 13.27
N GLY A 197 -12.55 10.85 14.22
CA GLY A 197 -13.03 10.29 15.49
C GLY A 197 -13.54 8.84 15.38
N GLY A 198 -13.22 8.12 14.30
CA GLY A 198 -13.78 6.80 14.03
C GLY A 198 -13.08 5.63 14.73
N ILE A 199 -12.04 5.86 15.53
CA ILE A 199 -11.20 4.79 16.08
C ILE A 199 -11.01 4.98 17.59
N ASP A 200 -11.37 3.96 18.36
CA ASP A 200 -11.07 3.86 19.79
C ASP A 200 -10.06 2.72 20.02
N LEU A 201 -8.85 3.10 20.43
CA LEU A 201 -7.75 2.19 20.76
C LEU A 201 -7.68 1.99 22.27
N LYS A 202 -7.33 0.78 22.71
CA LYS A 202 -7.23 0.48 24.14
C LYS A 202 -5.94 0.99 24.79
N ASP A 203 -4.91 1.25 24.00
CA ASP A 203 -3.57 1.58 24.44
C ASP A 203 -3.09 2.96 23.98
N SER A 204 -3.98 3.78 23.41
CA SER A 204 -3.63 5.14 23.03
C SER A 204 -4.84 6.07 22.92
N GLU A 205 -4.72 7.23 23.54
CA GLU A 205 -5.60 8.38 23.34
C GLU A 205 -4.99 9.42 22.39
N ASP A 206 -3.77 9.17 21.90
CA ASP A 206 -3.09 10.09 20.99
C ASP A 206 -3.82 10.18 19.64
N THR A 207 -4.22 11.40 19.28
CA THR A 207 -4.97 11.68 18.06
C THR A 207 -4.21 11.27 16.80
N ALA A 208 -2.88 11.42 16.77
CA ALA A 208 -2.07 11.06 15.62
C ALA A 208 -2.00 9.53 15.46
N VAL A 209 -1.88 8.78 16.56
CA VAL A 209 -1.93 7.30 16.53
C VAL A 209 -3.29 6.81 16.04
N ARG A 210 -4.38 7.35 16.60
CA ARG A 210 -5.74 7.01 16.15
C ARG A 210 -5.99 7.40 14.69
N TRP A 211 -5.46 8.54 14.26
CA TRP A 211 -5.48 8.97 12.86
C TRP A 211 -4.74 8.00 11.95
N ALA A 212 -3.55 7.53 12.33
CA ALA A 212 -2.76 6.60 11.54
C ALA A 212 -3.52 5.28 11.32
N VAL A 213 -4.24 4.79 12.34
CA VAL A 213 -5.13 3.64 12.23
C VAL A 213 -6.35 3.93 11.35
N GLU A 214 -6.97 5.11 11.49
CA GLU A 214 -8.16 5.49 10.70
C GLU A 214 -7.84 5.67 9.21
N VAL A 215 -6.71 6.27 8.88
CA VAL A 215 -6.18 6.28 7.51
C VAL A 215 -5.83 4.85 7.08
N GLY A 216 -5.35 4.06 8.04
CA GLY A 216 -4.78 2.72 7.91
C GLY A 216 -3.48 2.76 7.15
N LEU A 217 -2.58 3.58 7.68
CA LEU A 217 -1.18 3.58 7.30
C LEU A 217 -0.60 2.16 7.47
N PRO A 218 0.21 1.67 6.51
CA PRO A 218 0.91 0.42 6.67
C PRO A 218 1.69 0.36 7.97
N GLY A 219 1.52 -0.73 8.72
CA GLY A 219 2.17 -0.94 10.02
C GLY A 219 1.39 -0.48 11.26
N PHE A 220 0.22 0.14 11.07
CA PHE A 220 -0.71 0.52 12.16
C PHE A 220 -1.87 -0.48 12.27
N ASN A 221 -1.59 -1.76 12.09
CA ASN A 221 -2.60 -2.81 12.22
C ASN A 221 -2.92 -3.03 13.69
N VAL A 222 -4.20 -2.91 14.02
CA VAL A 222 -4.71 -3.18 15.36
C VAL A 222 -4.95 -4.68 15.51
N ASP A 223 -4.54 -5.23 16.65
CA ASP A 223 -4.77 -6.64 16.96
C ASP A 223 -6.25 -6.94 17.28
N GLN A 224 -6.56 -8.23 17.46
CA GLN A 224 -7.93 -8.67 17.77
C GLN A 224 -8.43 -8.15 19.13
N LYS A 225 -7.53 -7.69 20.01
CA LYS A 225 -7.87 -7.16 21.33
C LYS A 225 -8.08 -5.65 21.30
N GLY A 226 -7.76 -4.96 20.21
CA GLY A 226 -7.92 -3.50 20.07
C GLY A 226 -6.65 -2.70 20.39
N TYR A 227 -5.46 -3.31 20.32
CA TYR A 227 -4.16 -2.69 20.62
C TYR A 227 -3.34 -2.44 19.35
N VAL A 228 -2.58 -1.34 19.33
CA VAL A 228 -1.67 -0.99 18.21
C VAL A 228 -0.19 -0.92 18.64
N TYR A 229 0.07 -0.86 19.94
CA TYR A 229 1.40 -0.81 20.58
C TYR A 229 2.23 0.40 20.10
N PRO A 230 1.79 1.65 20.40
CA PRO A 230 2.39 2.88 19.88
C PRO A 230 3.89 3.05 20.19
N GLN A 231 4.35 2.51 21.32
CA GLN A 231 5.73 2.56 21.79
C GLN A 231 6.70 1.60 21.07
N LEU A 232 6.18 0.70 20.25
CA LEU A 232 6.98 -0.31 19.52
C LEU A 232 7.38 0.19 18.13
N PRO A 233 8.40 -0.43 17.50
CA PRO A 233 8.75 -0.09 16.12
C PRO A 233 7.62 -0.47 15.17
N LEU A 234 7.66 0.14 13.98
CA LEU A 234 6.69 -0.13 12.94
C LEU A 234 6.81 -1.58 12.44
N ASN A 235 5.68 -2.28 12.33
CA ASN A 235 5.62 -3.66 11.87
C ASN A 235 4.36 -3.92 11.04
N LEU A 236 4.48 -4.65 9.91
CA LEU A 236 3.33 -4.97 9.06
C LEU A 236 2.35 -5.94 9.74
N LYS A 237 2.79 -6.74 10.71
CA LYS A 237 1.93 -7.63 11.49
C LYS A 237 1.41 -6.92 12.73
N ALA A 238 0.15 -7.18 13.08
CA ALA A 238 -0.39 -6.75 14.36
C ALA A 238 0.26 -7.53 15.50
N GLY A 239 0.47 -6.88 16.65
CA GLY A 239 1.05 -7.50 17.85
C GLY A 239 2.25 -6.73 18.41
N GLN A 240 2.87 -7.34 19.42
CA GLN A 240 3.97 -6.77 20.20
C GLN A 240 5.34 -7.11 19.60
N GLU A 241 5.50 -6.98 18.28
CA GLU A 241 6.80 -7.22 17.68
C GLU A 241 7.78 -6.10 18.07
N ILE A 242 8.89 -6.49 18.69
CA ILE A 242 9.91 -5.57 19.21
C ILE A 242 11.03 -5.34 18.20
N TYR A 243 11.11 -6.17 17.16
CA TYR A 243 12.14 -6.04 16.12
C TYR A 243 11.70 -5.10 15.00
N ALA A 244 12.60 -4.18 14.66
CA ALA A 244 12.50 -3.32 13.51
C ALA A 244 12.51 -4.11 12.19
N GLN A 245 11.75 -3.65 11.20
CA GLN A 245 11.70 -4.20 9.84
C GLN A 245 11.75 -3.07 8.82
N GLU A 246 12.38 -3.29 7.66
CA GLU A 246 12.47 -2.27 6.59
C GLU A 246 11.16 -2.10 5.82
N GLN A 247 10.49 -3.23 5.57
CA GLN A 247 9.29 -3.29 4.73
C GLN A 247 8.14 -2.37 5.18
N PRO A 248 7.80 -2.27 6.48
CA PRO A 248 6.78 -1.34 6.94
C PRO A 248 7.04 0.13 6.53
N TYR A 249 8.28 0.60 6.66
CA TYR A 249 8.66 1.98 6.29
C TYR A 249 8.53 2.20 4.79
N LEU A 250 9.07 1.29 3.99
CA LEU A 250 8.92 1.32 2.53
C LEU A 250 7.45 1.37 2.11
N ARG A 251 6.59 0.56 2.75
CA ARG A 251 5.15 0.54 2.48
C ARG A 251 4.45 1.83 2.87
N ILE A 252 4.83 2.48 3.97
CA ILE A 252 4.31 3.81 4.33
C ILE A 252 4.61 4.81 3.21
N PHE A 253 5.87 4.94 2.78
CA PHE A 253 6.22 5.91 1.74
C PHE A 253 5.54 5.61 0.40
N GLN A 254 5.38 4.33 0.03
CA GLN A 254 4.60 3.93 -1.14
C GLN A 254 3.12 4.33 -1.02
N PHE A 255 2.53 4.10 0.15
CA PHE A 255 1.14 4.50 0.42
C PHE A 255 0.97 6.03 0.34
N ILE A 256 1.89 6.79 0.93
CA ILE A 256 1.84 8.26 0.88
C ILE A 256 2.03 8.77 -0.56
N ASN A 257 3.00 8.25 -1.30
CA ASN A 257 3.27 8.65 -2.69
C ASN A 257 2.10 8.34 -3.63
N LEU A 258 1.46 7.18 -3.47
CA LEU A 258 0.52 6.67 -4.47
C LEU A 258 -0.94 6.88 -4.08
N ILE A 259 -1.28 6.77 -2.79
CA ILE A 259 -2.65 6.75 -2.29
C ILE A 259 -3.05 8.03 -1.56
N LEU A 260 -2.13 8.70 -0.87
CA LEU A 260 -2.39 10.02 -0.27
C LEU A 260 -1.92 11.17 -1.20
N PRO A 261 -2.31 12.43 -0.91
CA PRO A 261 -1.71 13.61 -1.51
C PRO A 261 -0.24 13.75 -1.08
N GLY A 262 0.66 12.93 -1.64
CA GLY A 262 2.06 12.86 -1.21
C GLY A 262 3.02 13.89 -1.84
N LYS A 263 2.59 14.67 -2.83
CA LYS A 263 3.46 15.65 -3.51
C LYS A 263 3.31 17.02 -2.86
N LYS A 264 4.36 17.53 -2.20
CA LYS A 264 4.33 18.88 -1.63
C LYS A 264 4.49 19.93 -2.73
N THR A 265 3.61 20.93 -2.76
CA THR A 265 3.69 22.11 -3.64
C THR A 265 3.55 23.39 -2.81
N ALA A 266 3.68 24.55 -3.46
CA ALA A 266 3.42 25.85 -2.83
C ALA A 266 1.95 25.98 -2.38
N SER A 267 1.01 25.37 -3.10
CA SER A 267 -0.43 25.39 -2.83
C SER A 267 -0.89 24.37 -1.77
N GLY A 268 -0.04 23.42 -1.37
CA GLY A 268 -0.40 22.42 -0.38
C GLY A 268 0.15 21.04 -0.70
N TRP A 269 -0.66 20.02 -0.46
CA TRP A 269 -0.35 18.62 -0.77
C TRP A 269 -1.22 18.16 -1.94
N GLU A 270 -0.59 17.59 -2.95
CA GLU A 270 -1.22 17.15 -4.20
C GLU A 270 -0.93 15.68 -4.48
N TYR A 271 -1.69 15.09 -5.40
CA TYR A 271 -1.39 13.75 -5.88
C TYR A 271 -0.32 13.76 -6.97
N TYR A 272 0.56 12.76 -6.92
CA TYR A 272 1.32 12.35 -8.09
C TYR A 272 0.39 11.80 -9.18
N GLN A 273 0.62 12.22 -10.42
CA GLN A 273 0.10 11.60 -11.63
C GLN A 273 0.98 10.40 -11.95
N VAL A 274 0.36 9.24 -12.05
CA VAL A 274 1.08 7.99 -12.27
C VAL A 274 0.47 7.18 -13.39
N LYS A 275 1.31 6.42 -14.08
CA LYS A 275 0.90 5.48 -15.12
C LYS A 275 1.50 4.12 -14.82
N LEU A 276 0.72 3.06 -15.00
CA LEU A 276 1.22 1.69 -14.84
C LEU A 276 2.24 1.38 -15.94
N LYS A 277 3.40 0.84 -15.55
CA LYS A 277 4.43 0.43 -16.52
C LYS A 277 3.96 -0.76 -17.35
N PRO A 278 4.45 -0.92 -18.60
CA PRO A 278 4.14 -2.07 -19.43
C PRO A 278 4.45 -3.40 -18.71
N GLY A 279 3.53 -4.36 -18.80
CA GLY A 279 3.69 -5.69 -18.19
C GLY A 279 3.39 -5.77 -16.68
N MET A 280 3.22 -4.63 -15.99
CA MET A 280 2.82 -4.61 -14.58
C MET A 280 1.31 -4.82 -14.44
N ALA A 281 0.88 -5.44 -13.33
CA ALA A 281 -0.53 -5.67 -13.02
C ALA A 281 -0.85 -5.13 -11.62
N PRO A 282 -1.86 -4.27 -11.44
CA PRO A 282 -2.10 -3.55 -10.18
C PRO A 282 -2.96 -4.35 -9.19
N MET A 283 -3.02 -5.68 -9.34
CA MET A 283 -3.77 -6.60 -8.49
C MET A 283 -3.02 -7.93 -8.45
N LEU A 284 -2.84 -8.48 -7.26
CA LEU A 284 -2.21 -9.78 -7.10
C LEU A 284 -3.22 -10.86 -7.50
N VAL A 285 -2.78 -11.79 -8.34
CA VAL A 285 -3.60 -12.91 -8.81
C VAL A 285 -4.07 -13.77 -7.62
N ASP A 286 -3.20 -13.91 -6.62
CA ASP A 286 -3.44 -14.68 -5.40
C ASP A 286 -4.67 -14.21 -4.61
N ASP A 287 -5.03 -12.93 -4.71
CA ASP A 287 -6.12 -12.36 -3.93
C ASP A 287 -7.50 -12.72 -4.48
N VAL A 288 -7.55 -13.19 -5.74
CA VAL A 288 -8.81 -13.42 -6.47
C VAL A 288 -8.93 -14.82 -7.06
N VAL A 289 -7.84 -15.58 -7.10
CA VAL A 289 -7.81 -16.97 -7.55
C VAL A 289 -8.03 -17.94 -6.39
N ARG A 290 -8.78 -19.00 -6.68
CA ARG A 290 -8.96 -20.17 -5.82
C ARG A 290 -8.50 -21.43 -6.53
N VAL A 291 -7.81 -22.28 -5.80
CA VAL A 291 -7.36 -23.61 -6.21
C VAL A 291 -8.12 -24.63 -5.36
N ASN A 292 -8.88 -25.52 -6.01
CA ASN A 292 -9.74 -26.50 -5.34
C ASN A 292 -10.69 -25.87 -4.30
N GLY A 293 -11.22 -24.68 -4.62
CA GLY A 293 -12.11 -23.92 -3.76
C GLY A 293 -11.42 -23.11 -2.65
N MET A 294 -10.14 -23.33 -2.39
CA MET A 294 -9.36 -22.60 -1.38
C MET A 294 -8.67 -21.37 -1.98
N PRO A 295 -8.61 -20.22 -1.28
CA PRO A 295 -7.86 -19.04 -1.75
C PRO A 295 -6.41 -19.39 -2.04
N MET A 296 -5.85 -18.90 -3.15
CA MET A 296 -4.45 -19.16 -3.49
C MET A 296 -3.48 -18.70 -2.40
N SER A 297 -3.83 -17.63 -1.69
CA SER A 297 -3.07 -17.10 -0.56
C SER A 297 -3.00 -18.02 0.66
N SER A 298 -3.78 -19.11 0.73
CA SER A 298 -3.67 -20.09 1.82
C SER A 298 -2.57 -21.14 1.61
N PHE A 299 -2.02 -21.24 0.40
CA PHE A 299 -0.94 -22.17 0.09
C PHE A 299 0.42 -21.53 0.33
N ASP A 300 1.38 -22.33 0.80
CA ASP A 300 2.78 -21.89 0.96
C ASP A 300 3.34 -21.42 -0.38
N VAL A 301 3.98 -20.24 -0.39
CA VAL A 301 4.59 -19.61 -1.56
C VAL A 301 5.63 -20.55 -2.19
N TRP A 302 6.32 -21.34 -1.38
CA TRP A 302 7.32 -22.31 -1.83
C TRP A 302 6.78 -23.74 -1.95
N GLY A 303 5.50 -23.93 -1.64
CA GLY A 303 4.80 -25.20 -1.68
C GLY A 303 4.78 -25.79 -3.09
N VAL A 304 4.87 -27.12 -3.16
CA VAL A 304 4.79 -27.85 -4.45
C VAL A 304 3.41 -27.64 -5.08
N GLU A 305 2.33 -27.74 -4.29
CA GLU A 305 0.95 -27.60 -4.78
C GLU A 305 0.71 -26.27 -5.49
N ARG A 306 1.16 -25.17 -4.85
CA ARG A 306 1.08 -23.83 -5.41
C ARG A 306 1.83 -23.73 -6.75
N ARG A 307 3.08 -24.18 -6.80
CA ARG A 307 3.91 -24.11 -8.02
C ARG A 307 3.32 -24.93 -9.16
N GLU A 308 2.75 -26.09 -8.88
CA GLU A 308 2.10 -26.91 -9.90
C GLU A 308 0.77 -26.29 -10.37
N ALA A 309 -0.02 -25.71 -9.46
CA ALA A 309 -1.21 -24.94 -9.83
C ALA A 309 -0.85 -23.73 -10.72
N GLU A 310 0.22 -23.00 -10.39
CA GLU A 310 0.69 -21.85 -11.17
C GLU A 310 1.15 -22.22 -12.59
N LYS A 311 1.71 -23.41 -12.79
CA LYS A 311 2.09 -23.92 -14.12
C LYS A 311 0.90 -24.35 -14.97
N SER A 312 -0.26 -24.58 -14.36
CA SER A 312 -1.43 -25.09 -15.08
C SER A 312 -1.92 -24.09 -16.16
N PRO A 313 -2.36 -24.56 -17.34
CA PRO A 313 -2.93 -23.69 -18.37
C PRO A 313 -4.12 -22.87 -17.88
N LEU A 314 -4.94 -23.43 -16.99
CA LEU A 314 -6.10 -22.75 -16.40
C LEU A 314 -5.68 -21.57 -15.52
N TYR A 315 -4.62 -21.71 -14.73
CA TYR A 315 -4.08 -20.61 -13.94
C TYR A 315 -3.51 -19.50 -14.83
N GLN A 316 -2.74 -19.86 -15.86
CA GLN A 316 -2.20 -18.85 -16.79
C GLN A 316 -3.31 -18.10 -17.52
N GLN A 317 -4.40 -18.78 -17.91
CA GLN A 317 -5.57 -18.14 -18.48
C GLN A 317 -6.27 -17.20 -17.48
N ALA A 318 -6.45 -17.63 -16.22
CA ALA A 318 -7.02 -16.79 -15.18
C ALA A 318 -6.17 -15.55 -14.92
N LYS A 319 -4.85 -15.72 -14.74
CA LYS A 319 -3.86 -14.65 -14.57
C LYS A 319 -3.94 -13.63 -15.71
N SER A 320 -4.00 -14.08 -16.96
CA SER A 320 -4.14 -13.20 -18.13
C SER A 320 -5.44 -12.39 -18.09
N LYS A 321 -6.59 -13.03 -17.82
CA LYS A 321 -7.89 -12.35 -17.73
C LYS A 321 -7.97 -11.35 -16.57
N ILE A 322 -7.43 -11.71 -15.40
CA ILE A 322 -7.33 -10.82 -14.23
C ILE A 322 -6.42 -9.63 -14.54
N GLY A 323 -5.28 -9.88 -15.18
CA GLY A 323 -4.36 -8.86 -15.66
C GLY A 323 -5.03 -7.88 -16.62
N GLN A 324 -5.66 -8.37 -17.68
CA GLN A 324 -6.39 -7.53 -18.64
C GLN A 324 -7.50 -6.71 -17.98
N TYR A 325 -8.26 -7.32 -17.07
CA TYR A 325 -9.33 -6.65 -16.32
C TYR A 325 -8.80 -5.50 -15.45
N SER A 326 -7.69 -5.72 -14.74
CA SER A 326 -7.11 -4.76 -13.79
C SER A 326 -6.26 -3.68 -14.46
N ILE A 327 -5.44 -4.03 -15.45
CA ILE A 327 -4.61 -3.09 -16.21
C ILE A 327 -5.50 -2.05 -16.91
N SER A 328 -6.57 -2.49 -17.58
CA SER A 328 -7.50 -1.58 -18.26
C SER A 328 -8.27 -0.65 -17.32
N ARG A 329 -8.37 -1.00 -16.03
CA ARG A 329 -9.08 -0.24 -14.99
C ARG A 329 -8.16 0.51 -14.05
N PHE A 330 -6.84 0.44 -14.25
CA PHE A 330 -5.88 1.01 -13.33
C PHE A 330 -6.15 2.49 -12.98
N PRO A 331 -6.42 3.39 -13.94
CA PRO A 331 -6.71 4.79 -13.62
C PRO A 331 -7.94 4.95 -12.72
N GLN A 332 -9.01 4.20 -12.99
CA GLN A 332 -10.25 4.24 -12.20
C GLN A 332 -10.04 3.62 -10.81
N MET A 333 -9.31 2.50 -10.72
CA MET A 333 -8.96 1.85 -9.46
C MET A 333 -8.17 2.80 -8.56
N LEU A 334 -7.14 3.44 -9.11
CA LEU A 334 -6.33 4.39 -8.35
C LEU A 334 -7.13 5.61 -7.90
N ALA A 335 -7.93 6.20 -8.78
CA ALA A 335 -8.77 7.34 -8.44
C ALA A 335 -9.77 6.98 -7.32
N GLN A 336 -10.42 5.83 -7.40
CA GLN A 336 -11.35 5.38 -6.38
C GLN A 336 -10.65 5.04 -5.06
N ALA A 337 -9.46 4.42 -5.09
CA ALA A 337 -8.67 4.15 -3.90
C ALA A 337 -8.27 5.45 -3.16
N ARG A 338 -7.90 6.50 -3.91
CA ARG A 338 -7.60 7.84 -3.35
C ARG A 338 -8.83 8.49 -2.72
N ILE A 339 -9.98 8.43 -3.38
CA ILE A 339 -11.26 8.91 -2.83
C ILE A 339 -11.60 8.15 -1.54
N ASP A 340 -11.46 6.82 -1.57
CA ASP A 340 -11.76 5.98 -0.41
C ASP A 340 -10.77 6.22 0.74
N ALA A 341 -9.49 6.50 0.47
CA ALA A 341 -8.51 6.82 1.50
C ALA A 341 -8.85 8.08 2.32
N LEU A 342 -9.64 9.00 1.76
CA LEU A 342 -10.11 10.20 2.45
C LEU A 342 -11.29 9.95 3.40
N LYS A 343 -11.97 8.81 3.27
CA LYS A 343 -13.10 8.44 4.12
C LYS A 343 -12.63 7.92 5.48
N PRO A 344 -13.43 8.09 6.56
CA PRO A 344 -13.20 7.38 7.82
C PRO A 344 -13.26 5.86 7.62
N ARG A 345 -12.61 5.08 8.48
CA ARG A 345 -12.76 3.61 8.48
C ARG A 345 -13.92 3.20 9.38
N ALA A 346 -14.59 2.11 9.00
CA ALA A 346 -15.50 1.41 9.90
C ALA A 346 -14.70 0.53 10.86
N TRP A 347 -15.00 0.61 12.14
CA TRP A 347 -14.27 -0.01 13.23
C TRP A 347 -15.18 -0.86 14.11
N ASP A 348 -16.16 -0.23 14.74
CA ASP A 348 -17.16 -0.88 15.59
C ASP A 348 -18.51 -0.79 14.89
N TRP A 349 -18.99 -1.92 14.37
CA TRP A 349 -20.26 -1.95 13.65
C TRP A 349 -21.48 -1.55 14.49
N SER A 350 -21.44 -1.71 15.82
CA SER A 350 -22.54 -1.24 16.68
C SER A 350 -22.61 0.28 16.63
N ARG A 351 -21.49 0.96 16.93
CA ARG A 351 -21.39 2.42 16.86
C ARG A 351 -21.51 2.97 15.43
N ASP A 352 -20.77 2.39 14.49
CA ASP A 352 -20.51 2.94 13.15
C ASP A 352 -21.62 2.64 12.14
N LEU A 353 -22.47 1.63 12.40
CA LEU A 353 -23.62 1.31 11.56
C LEU A 353 -24.93 1.33 12.34
N ILE A 354 -25.07 0.49 13.38
CA ILE A 354 -26.37 0.25 14.03
C ILE A 354 -26.89 1.51 14.74
N HIS A 355 -26.02 2.20 15.48
CA HIS A 355 -26.37 3.39 16.25
C HIS A 355 -26.02 4.70 15.55
N HIS A 356 -25.38 4.64 14.37
CA HIS A 356 -24.97 5.83 13.65
C HIS A 356 -26.17 6.52 12.97
N PRO A 357 -26.50 7.79 13.31
CA PRO A 357 -27.72 8.45 12.84
C PRO A 357 -27.87 8.52 11.31
N ARG A 358 -26.74 8.63 10.60
CA ARG A 358 -26.69 8.69 9.13
C ARG A 358 -27.36 7.52 8.42
N PHE A 359 -27.40 6.33 9.03
CA PHE A 359 -27.93 5.12 8.40
C PHE A 359 -29.31 4.72 8.93
N ALA A 360 -29.86 5.47 9.89
CA ALA A 360 -31.09 5.09 10.58
C ALA A 360 -32.27 4.87 9.61
N LYS A 361 -32.38 5.69 8.56
CA LYS A 361 -33.45 5.60 7.55
C LYS A 361 -33.35 4.31 6.74
N GLU A 362 -32.18 4.02 6.19
CA GLU A 362 -31.93 2.83 5.37
C GLU A 362 -32.07 1.56 6.21
N ILE A 363 -31.57 1.57 7.46
CA ILE A 363 -31.70 0.47 8.40
C ILE A 363 -33.16 0.21 8.74
N ALA A 364 -33.94 1.25 9.07
CA ALA A 364 -35.37 1.11 9.36
C ALA A 364 -36.13 0.52 8.16
N ALA A 365 -35.83 0.99 6.94
CA ALA A 365 -36.41 0.44 5.72
C ALA A 365 -36.06 -1.05 5.53
N TYR A 366 -34.81 -1.45 5.79
CA TYR A 366 -34.41 -2.85 5.75
C TYR A 366 -35.09 -3.69 6.84
N ARG A 367 -35.12 -3.22 8.09
CA ARG A 367 -35.77 -3.94 9.20
C ARG A 367 -37.27 -4.16 8.97
N LYS A 368 -37.94 -3.25 8.25
CA LYS A 368 -39.38 -3.36 7.94
C LYS A 368 -39.73 -4.52 6.99
N ASN A 369 -38.94 -4.76 5.94
CA ASN A 369 -39.31 -5.72 4.89
C ASN A 369 -38.20 -6.71 4.47
N LYS A 370 -37.00 -6.57 5.02
CA LYS A 370 -35.80 -7.39 4.77
C LYS A 370 -35.48 -7.63 3.29
N SER A 371 -35.89 -6.72 2.41
CA SER A 371 -35.71 -6.88 0.96
C SER A 371 -34.24 -6.69 0.53
N SER A 372 -33.81 -7.42 -0.51
CA SER A 372 -32.47 -7.28 -1.09
C SER A 372 -32.19 -5.85 -1.59
N LYS A 373 -33.22 -5.14 -2.06
CA LYS A 373 -33.14 -3.73 -2.46
C LYS A 373 -32.73 -2.84 -1.28
N ASN A 374 -33.41 -2.99 -0.13
CA ASN A 374 -33.11 -2.19 1.05
C ASN A 374 -31.77 -2.58 1.68
N LEU A 375 -31.41 -3.86 1.67
CA LEU A 375 -30.09 -4.31 2.09
C LEU A 375 -28.98 -3.67 1.24
N ASN A 376 -29.14 -3.66 -0.08
CA ASN A 376 -28.19 -3.00 -0.97
C ASN A 376 -28.15 -1.48 -0.71
N ALA A 377 -29.28 -0.83 -0.42
CA ALA A 377 -29.29 0.59 -0.06
C ALA A 377 -28.46 0.87 1.20
N VAL A 378 -28.56 0.05 2.25
CA VAL A 378 -27.70 0.16 3.44
C VAL A 378 -26.24 -0.02 3.06
N TYR A 379 -25.90 -1.08 2.31
CA TYR A 379 -24.53 -1.34 1.88
C TYR A 379 -23.92 -0.18 1.07
N GLN A 380 -24.66 0.37 0.10
CA GLN A 380 -24.19 1.51 -0.70
C GLN A 380 -24.01 2.77 0.16
N ALA A 381 -24.90 3.01 1.14
CA ALA A 381 -24.75 4.13 2.06
C ALA A 381 -23.47 3.98 2.91
N VAL A 382 -23.22 2.79 3.47
CA VAL A 382 -22.02 2.48 4.26
C VAL A 382 -20.76 2.64 3.41
N ARG A 383 -20.72 2.07 2.21
CA ARG A 383 -19.58 2.18 1.28
C ARG A 383 -19.35 3.62 0.79
N GLY A 384 -20.42 4.39 0.65
CA GLY A 384 -20.36 5.81 0.32
C GLY A 384 -19.68 6.62 1.41
N TYR A 385 -19.87 6.25 2.68
CA TYR A 385 -19.32 6.98 3.82
C TYR A 385 -17.95 6.48 4.30
N TYR A 386 -17.75 5.17 4.40
CA TYR A 386 -16.54 4.59 5.00
C TYR A 386 -15.57 4.03 3.97
N ASN A 387 -14.28 4.05 4.32
CA ASN A 387 -13.24 3.27 3.69
C ASN A 387 -13.29 1.82 4.20
N LEU A 388 -14.08 0.99 3.53
CA LEU A 388 -14.19 -0.44 3.86
C LEU A 388 -12.97 -1.19 3.33
N ASN A 389 -12.43 -2.12 4.12
CA ASN A 389 -11.42 -3.07 3.64
C ASN A 389 -12.07 -4.25 2.87
N ILE A 390 -11.26 -5.09 2.22
CA ILE A 390 -11.72 -6.24 1.42
C ILE A 390 -12.70 -7.16 2.18
N ARG A 391 -12.50 -7.34 3.49
CA ARG A 391 -13.36 -8.20 4.33
C ARG A 391 -14.65 -7.51 4.72
N GLN A 392 -14.67 -6.18 4.82
CA GLN A 392 -15.84 -5.38 5.19
C GLN A 392 -16.72 -5.02 3.98
N ASP A 393 -16.13 -4.87 2.80
CA ASP A 393 -16.78 -4.41 1.57
C ASP A 393 -17.64 -5.51 0.91
N SER A 394 -18.70 -5.92 1.61
CA SER A 394 -19.58 -7.01 1.20
C SER A 394 -21.00 -6.83 1.73
N VAL A 395 -21.98 -6.97 0.83
CA VAL A 395 -23.42 -6.99 1.16
C VAL A 395 -23.74 -8.07 2.21
N ILE A 396 -23.05 -9.21 2.18
CA ILE A 396 -23.26 -10.32 3.13
C ILE A 396 -22.81 -9.92 4.54
N VAL A 397 -21.71 -9.17 4.64
CA VAL A 397 -21.20 -8.70 5.93
C VAL A 397 -22.16 -7.68 6.53
N ILE A 398 -22.63 -6.72 5.72
CA ILE A 398 -23.64 -5.75 6.16
C ILE A 398 -24.92 -6.46 6.63
N LYS A 399 -25.39 -7.48 5.89
CA LYS A 399 -26.53 -8.29 6.33
C LYS A 399 -26.29 -8.93 7.70
N SER A 400 -25.14 -9.60 7.85
CA SER A 400 -24.77 -10.25 9.11
C SER A 400 -24.72 -9.26 10.28
N VAL A 401 -24.17 -8.06 10.06
CA VAL A 401 -24.14 -7.00 11.07
C VAL A 401 -25.56 -6.59 11.47
N LEU A 402 -26.43 -6.30 10.50
CA LEU A 402 -27.82 -5.87 10.77
C LEU A 402 -28.65 -6.93 11.51
N GLU A 403 -28.31 -8.21 11.35
CA GLU A 403 -29.02 -9.34 11.96
C GLU A 403 -28.45 -9.75 13.33
N ASN A 404 -27.16 -9.56 13.57
CA ASN A 404 -26.46 -10.14 14.73
C ASN A 404 -25.81 -9.11 15.67
N VAL A 405 -25.53 -7.90 15.22
CA VAL A 405 -24.94 -6.83 16.05
C VAL A 405 -26.07 -6.03 16.68
N LYS A 406 -25.92 -5.76 17.99
CA LYS A 406 -26.91 -5.04 18.78
C LYS A 406 -26.58 -3.57 18.89
#